data_AF-A0A4P7BA42-F1
#
_entry.id   AF-A0A4P7BA42-F1
#
_cell.length_a   1.000
_cell.length_b   1.000
_cell.length_c   1.000
_cell.angle_alpha   90.00
_cell.angle_beta   90.00
_cell.angle_gamma   90.00
#
_symmetry.space_group_name_H-M   'P 1'
#
loop_
_entity.id
_entity.type
_entity.pdbx_description
1 polymer ?
#
loop_
_entity_poly.entity_id
_entity_poly.type
_entity_poly.pdbx_seq_one_letter_code
_entity_poly.pdbx_strand_id
1 'polypeptide(L)' 'MASSFTIDSKLDSTLEDLKKHYGATSKAEILRKAVALLNIVSRHEEADGSVTLRQDGTDTKIVLR' A
#
# COMPACT_ATOMS: atom_id res chain seq x y z
N MET A 1 5.18 -2.36 -23.37
CA MET A 1 4.99 -0.92 -23.07
C MET A 1 5.48 -0.68 -21.65
N ALA A 2 6.50 0.15 -21.45
CA ALA A 2 6.98 0.51 -20.12
C ALA A 2 6.17 1.70 -19.61
N SER A 3 5.37 1.51 -18.56
CA SER A 3 4.70 2.60 -17.85
C SER A 3 5.74 3.34 -17.01
N SER A 4 6.04 4.60 -17.36
CA SER A 4 6.89 5.46 -16.56
C SER A 4 6.04 6.20 -15.52
N PHE A 5 6.33 5.99 -14.24
CA PHE A 5 5.79 6.81 -13.16
C PHE A 5 6.74 7.98 -12.92
N THR A 6 6.21 9.20 -12.79
CA THR A 6 7.01 10.32 -12.32
C THR A 6 7.24 10.13 -10.83
N ILE A 7 8.46 9.74 -10.47
CA ILE A 7 8.88 9.55 -9.07
C ILE A 7 9.71 10.77 -8.69
N ASP A 8 9.18 11.60 -7.80
CA ASP A 8 9.97 12.68 -7.20
C ASP A 8 11.01 12.12 -6.19
N SER A 9 11.96 12.95 -5.78
CA SER A 9 13.06 12.52 -4.90
C SER A 9 12.58 12.03 -3.53
N LYS A 10 11.46 12.55 -3.02
CA LYS A 10 10.90 12.17 -1.72
C LYS A 10 10.24 10.80 -1.80
N LEU A 11 9.46 10.57 -2.84
CA LEU A 11 8.85 9.26 -3.12
C LEU A 11 9.93 8.23 -3.40
N ASP A 12 10.99 8.59 -4.11
CA ASP A 12 12.12 7.70 -4.39
C ASP A 12 12.80 7.20 -3.10
N SER A 13 13.07 8.13 -2.17
CA SER A 13 13.62 7.81 -0.84
C SER A 13 12.67 6.94 -0.04
N THR A 14 11.38 7.26 -0.05
CA THR A 14 10.34 6.49 0.66
C THR A 14 10.29 5.05 0.12
N LEU A 15 10.35 4.86 -1.20
CA LEU A 15 10.38 3.54 -1.81
C LEU A 15 11.65 2.75 -1.48
N GLU A 16 12.80 3.42 -1.35
CA GLU A 16 14.03 2.78 -0.85
C GLU A 16 13.90 2.32 0.61
N ASP A 17 13.34 3.16 1.48
CA ASP A 17 13.16 2.82 2.89
C ASP A 17 12.18 1.66 3.07
N LEU A 18 11.06 1.68 2.34
CA LEU A 18 10.09 0.58 2.32
C LEU A 18 10.70 -0.71 1.74
N LYS A 19 11.52 -0.60 0.69
CA LYS A 19 12.24 -1.75 0.12
C LYS A 19 13.11 -2.42 1.17
N LYS A 20 13.88 -1.64 1.94
CA LYS A 20 14.73 -2.14 3.03
C LYS A 20 13.89 -2.73 4.17
N HIS A 21 12.86 -2.03 4.60
CA HIS A 21 12.01 -2.45 5.72
C HIS A 21 11.31 -3.78 5.45
N TYR A 22 10.77 -3.98 4.25
CA TYR A 22 10.05 -5.20 3.87
C TYR A 22 10.91 -6.25 3.17
N GLY A 23 12.23 -6.03 3.05
CA GLY A 23 13.15 -6.97 2.39
C GLY A 23 12.82 -7.23 0.92
N ALA A 24 12.28 -6.24 0.21
CA ALA A 24 11.90 -6.39 -1.20
C ALA A 24 13.11 -6.29 -2.13
N THR A 25 13.04 -6.97 -3.27
CA THR A 25 14.11 -7.01 -4.27
C THR A 25 14.23 -5.72 -5.08
N SER A 26 13.15 -4.93 -5.17
CA SER A 26 13.10 -3.69 -5.96
C SER A 26 11.99 -2.73 -5.52
N LYS A 27 12.12 -1.44 -5.86
CA LYS A 27 11.04 -0.44 -5.70
C LYS A 27 9.76 -0.84 -6.43
N ALA A 28 9.90 -1.45 -7.61
CA ALA A 28 8.77 -1.93 -8.39
C ALA A 28 8.00 -3.04 -7.65
N GLU A 29 8.69 -3.89 -6.89
CA GLU A 29 8.04 -4.89 -6.05
C GLU A 29 7.20 -4.24 -4.94
N ILE A 30 7.72 -3.19 -4.29
CA ILE A 30 6.96 -2.41 -3.29
C ILE A 30 5.70 -1.82 -3.91
N LEU A 31 5.80 -1.20 -5.09
CA LEU A 31 4.64 -0.64 -5.79
C LEU A 31 3.59 -1.72 -6.12
N ARG A 32 4.02 -2.89 -6.61
CA ARG A 32 3.09 -4.01 -6.88
C ARG A 32 2.39 -4.50 -5.61
N LYS A 33 3.12 -4.63 -4.49
CA LYS A 33 2.53 -5.01 -3.20
C LYS A 33 1.51 -3.97 -2.71
N ALA A 34 1.83 -2.68 -2.85
CA ALA A 34 0.92 -1.59 -2.49
C ALA A 34 -0.37 -1.63 -3.33
N VAL A 35 -0.26 -1.80 -4.65
CA VAL A 35 -1.43 -1.96 -5.54
C VAL A 35 -2.25 -3.19 -5.18
N ALA A 36 -1.61 -4.32 -4.89
CA ALA A 36 -2.30 -5.53 -4.46
C ALA A 36 -3.06 -5.31 -3.13
N LEU A 37 -2.46 -4.59 -2.18
CA LEU A 37 -3.10 -4.23 -0.92
C LEU A 37 -4.33 -3.34 -1.16
N LEU A 38 -4.21 -2.31 -1.99
CA LEU A 38 -5.34 -1.44 -2.34
C LEU A 38 -6.50 -2.23 -2.97
N ASN A 39 -6.20 -3.20 -3.84
CA ASN A 39 -7.20 -4.08 -4.43
C ASN A 39 -7.88 -5.02 -3.41
N ILE A 40 -7.18 -5.41 -2.35
CA ILE A 40 -7.76 -6.22 -1.27
C ILE A 40 -8.66 -5.35 -0.41
N VAL A 41 -8.16 -4.17 -0.02
CA VAL A 41 -8.88 -3.17 0.77
C VAL A 41 -10.19 -2.78 0.08
N SER A 42 -10.17 -2.48 -1.23
CA SER A 42 -11.36 -2.09 -1.99
C SER A 42 -12.44 -3.17 -2.06
N ARG A 43 -12.09 -4.45 -1.91
CA ARG A 43 -13.06 -5.57 -1.89
C ARG A 43 -13.75 -5.74 -0.54
N HIS A 44 -13.18 -5.17 0.51
CA HIS A 44 -13.66 -5.26 1.88
C HIS A 44 -14.08 -3.88 2.41
N GLU A 45 -14.28 -2.92 1.50
CA GLU A 45 -14.78 -1.59 1.81
C GLU A 45 -16.27 -1.67 2.12
N GLU A 46 -16.64 -1.14 3.28
CA GLU A 46 -18.02 -0.99 3.73
C GLU A 46 -18.73 0.13 2.94
N ALA A 47 -20.05 0.18 3.00
CA ALA A 47 -20.84 1.18 2.27
C ALA A 47 -20.47 2.64 2.62
N ASP A 48 -19.95 2.87 3.82
CA ASP A 48 -19.49 4.18 4.32
C ASP A 48 -18.07 4.55 3.86
N GLY A 49 -17.39 3.67 3.12
CA GLY A 49 -16.04 3.88 2.62
C GLY A 49 -14.93 3.52 3.60
N SER A 50 -15.24 2.73 4.62
CA SER A 50 -14.28 2.29 5.63
C SER A 50 -13.88 0.83 5.46
N VAL A 51 -12.73 0.47 6.04
CA VAL A 51 -12.26 -0.91 6.16
C VAL A 51 -11.87 -1.17 7.61
N THR A 52 -12.26 -2.33 8.13
CA THR A 52 -11.85 -2.77 9.47
C THR A 52 -10.66 -3.71 9.37
N LEU A 53 -9.55 -3.32 9.98
CA LEU A 53 -8.38 -4.18 10.15
C LEU A 53 -8.41 -4.81 11.54
N ARG A 54 -8.40 -6.14 11.60
CA ARG A 54 -8.26 -6.88 12.85
C ARG A 54 -6.80 -7.30 13.04
N GLN A 55 -6.17 -6.84 14.11
CA GLN A 55 -4.81 -7.23 14.49
C GLN A 55 -4.78 -7.55 15.98
N ASP A 56 -4.29 -8.74 16.34
CA ASP A 56 -4.16 -9.22 17.73
C ASP A 56 -5.45 -9.06 18.56
N GLY A 57 -6.61 -9.27 17.92
CA GLY A 57 -7.93 -9.14 18.52
C GLY A 57 -8.45 -7.70 18.67
N THR A 58 -7.68 -6.71 18.22
CA THR A 58 -8.09 -5.30 18.17
C THR A 58 -8.60 -4.96 16.78
N ASP A 59 -9.79 -4.37 16.71
CA ASP A 59 -10.40 -3.89 15.48
C ASP A 59 -10.09 -2.40 15.30
N THR A 60 -9.40 -2.07 14.21
CA THR A 60 -9.11 -0.69 13.81
C THR A 60 -9.91 -0.36 12.57
N LYS A 61 -10.84 0.59 12.69
CA LYS A 61 -11.60 1.13 11.55
C LYS A 61 -10.80 2.22 10.88
N ILE A 62 -10.55 2.09 9.58
CA ILE A 62 -9.87 3.08 8.74
C ILE A 62 -10.88 3.62 7.74
N VAL A 63 -11.03 4.94 7.68
CA VAL A 63 -11.85 5.63 6.67
C VAL A 63 -10.93 6.03 5.52
N LEU A 64 -11.28 5.63 4.29
CA LEU A 64 -10.44 5.85 3.10
C LEU A 64 -10.79 7.14 2.35
N ARG A 65 -11.87 7.83 2.76
CA ARG A 65 -12.48 8.98 2.09
C ARG A 65 -12.38 10.26 2.91
#